data_AF-A0A9C8GHD2-F1
#
_entry.id   AF-A0A9C8GHD2-F1
#
_cell.length_a   1.000
_cell.length_b   1.000
_cell.length_c   1.000
_cell.angle_alpha   90.00
_cell.angle_beta   90.00
_cell.angle_gamma   90.00
#
_symmetry.space_group_name_H-M   'P 1'
#
loop_
_entity.id
_entity.type
_entity.pdbx_description
1 polymer ?
#
loop_
_entity_poly.entity_id
_entity_poly.type
_entity_poly.pdbx_seq_one_letter_code
_entity_poly.pdbx_strand_id
1 'polypeptide(L)'
;MPQTFKGIGTRYYGASDRQADNSFVTTEWMTLFAPIIPLRSFRVHYLGKQENSDRSASKFYHVVDQVGLDKRHVSQIYGLHLLTWIIFFLLLFFPGTTSDTASTMATIFTIMAIVFWIWIVPDVLYKAK
;
A
#
# COMPACT_ATOMS: atom_id res chain seq x y z
N MET A 1 -14.64 10.17 -4.48
CA MET A 1 -13.48 9.31 -4.82
C MET A 1 -12.29 9.79 -4.02
N PRO A 2 -11.41 8.90 -3.55
CA PRO A 2 -10.23 9.28 -2.78
C PRO A 2 -9.32 10.21 -3.58
N GLN A 3 -8.69 11.16 -2.89
CA GLN A 3 -7.85 12.19 -3.50
C GLN A 3 -6.43 12.06 -2.94
N THR A 4 -5.46 11.77 -3.80
CA THR A 4 -4.04 11.70 -3.41
C THR A 4 -3.23 12.71 -4.20
N PHE A 5 -2.38 13.48 -3.52
CA PHE A 5 -1.39 14.34 -4.14
C PHE A 5 0.01 13.92 -3.66
N LYS A 6 0.86 13.44 -4.58
CA LYS A 6 2.23 12.98 -4.28
C LYS A 6 2.33 11.96 -3.12
N GLY A 7 1.37 11.04 -3.01
CA GLY A 7 1.35 10.00 -1.96
C GLY A 7 0.71 10.43 -0.63
N ILE A 8 0.29 11.69 -0.51
CA ILE A 8 -0.42 12.22 0.66
C ILE A 8 -1.90 12.41 0.31
N GLY A 9 -2.80 11.95 1.17
CA GLY A 9 -4.25 12.15 1.01
C GLY A 9 -5.03 10.90 1.37
N THR A 10 -6.03 10.54 0.57
CA THR A 10 -6.75 9.28 0.70
C THR A 10 -6.56 8.40 -0.52
N ARG A 11 -6.56 7.08 -0.33
CA ARG A 11 -6.49 6.08 -1.41
C ARG A 11 -7.24 4.81 -1.02
N TYR A 12 -7.93 4.21 -1.98
CA TYR A 12 -8.43 2.84 -1.82
C TYR A 12 -7.26 1.85 -1.92
N TYR A 13 -7.12 1.00 -0.90
CA TYR A 13 -6.11 -0.06 -0.88
C TYR A 13 -6.72 -1.43 -0.60
N GLY A 14 -6.18 -2.40 -1.33
CA GLY A 14 -6.53 -3.81 -1.23
C GLY A 14 -7.86 -4.17 -1.87
N ALA A 15 -8.07 -5.45 -2.05
CA ALA A 15 -9.31 -6.05 -2.49
C ALA A 15 -9.54 -7.33 -1.68
N SER A 16 -10.62 -7.39 -0.90
CA SER A 16 -11.09 -8.56 -0.17
C SER A 16 -12.50 -8.93 -0.62
N ASP A 17 -12.93 -10.15 -0.29
CA ASP A 17 -14.31 -10.61 -0.49
C ASP A 17 -14.91 -10.34 -1.88
N ARG A 18 -14.23 -10.85 -2.92
CA ARG A 18 -14.72 -10.81 -4.30
C ARG A 18 -15.97 -11.67 -4.44
N GLN A 19 -17.03 -11.09 -4.98
CA GLN A 19 -18.27 -11.80 -5.29
C GLN A 19 -18.41 -12.12 -6.78
N ALA A 20 -19.39 -12.96 -7.11
CA ALA A 20 -19.66 -13.41 -8.48
C ALA A 20 -20.08 -12.27 -9.44
N ASP A 21 -20.57 -11.15 -8.89
CA ASP A 21 -20.91 -9.93 -9.61
C ASP A 21 -19.68 -9.04 -9.91
N ASN A 22 -18.47 -9.55 -9.63
CA ASN A 22 -17.20 -8.82 -9.75
C ASN A 22 -17.09 -7.60 -8.82
N SER A 23 -17.95 -7.50 -7.79
CA SER A 23 -17.76 -6.56 -6.69
C SER A 23 -16.70 -7.07 -5.72
N PHE A 24 -16.03 -6.16 -5.03
CA PHE A 24 -15.09 -6.50 -3.96
C PHE A 24 -15.06 -5.43 -2.89
N VAL A 25 -14.61 -5.79 -1.70
CA VAL A 25 -14.41 -4.86 -0.59
C VAL A 25 -13.02 -4.25 -0.68
N THR A 26 -12.95 -2.92 -0.65
CA THR A 26 -11.71 -2.15 -0.57
C THR A 26 -11.76 -1.23 0.64
N THR A 27 -10.61 -0.90 1.22
CA THR A 27 -10.55 0.02 2.36
C THR A 27 -9.98 1.35 1.89
N GLU A 28 -10.63 2.45 2.25
CA GLU A 28 -10.08 3.79 2.10
C GLU A 28 -9.11 4.06 3.24
N TRP A 29 -7.90 4.46 2.89
CA TRP A 29 -6.85 4.80 3.84
C TRP A 29 -6.47 6.25 3.71
N MET A 30 -6.20 6.89 4.84
CA MET A 30 -5.36 8.09 4.87
C MET A 30 -3.92 7.66 4.64
N THR A 31 -3.27 8.28 3.66
CA THR A 31 -1.93 7.93 3.21
C THR A 31 -0.96 9.08 3.44
N LEU A 32 0.25 8.74 3.91
CA LEU A 32 1.44 9.58 3.88
C LEU A 32 2.58 8.71 3.39
N PHE A 33 2.66 8.54 2.06
CA PHE A 33 3.53 7.58 1.37
C PHE A 33 3.25 6.09 1.67
N ALA A 34 2.59 5.77 2.77
CA ALA A 34 2.08 4.45 3.15
C ALA A 34 0.66 4.59 3.74
N PRO A 35 -0.15 3.50 3.77
CA PRO A 35 -1.43 3.49 4.48
C PRO A 35 -1.22 3.69 5.99
N ILE A 36 -1.66 4.83 6.53
CA ILE A 36 -1.51 5.14 7.97
C ILE A 36 -2.76 4.74 8.74
N ILE A 37 -3.92 5.24 8.32
CA ILE A 37 -5.17 5.11 9.06
C ILE A 37 -6.23 4.56 8.11
N PRO A 38 -6.83 3.39 8.40
CA PRO A 38 -7.96 2.90 7.65
C PRO A 38 -9.17 3.72 8.07
N LEU A 39 -9.80 4.40 7.12
CA LEU A 39 -10.95 5.25 7.39
C LEU A 39 -12.22 4.41 7.38
N ARG A 40 -12.51 3.77 6.24
CA ARG A 40 -13.77 3.05 5.99
C ARG A 40 -13.56 1.96 4.94
N SER A 41 -14.39 0.92 4.96
CA SER A 41 -14.40 -0.11 3.92
C SER A 41 -15.64 0.05 3.04
N PHE A 42 -15.48 -0.18 1.74
CA PHE A 42 -16.51 -0.02 0.73
C PHE A 42 -16.56 -1.26 -0.15
N ARG A 43 -17.77 -1.71 -0.49
CA ARG A 43 -17.96 -2.65 -1.59
C ARG A 43 -18.03 -1.85 -2.89
N VAL A 44 -17.16 -2.17 -3.84
CA VAL A 44 -17.03 -1.45 -5.10
C VAL A 44 -17.05 -2.38 -6.30
N HIS A 45 -17.57 -1.90 -7.43
CA HIS A 45 -17.31 -2.47 -8.75
C HIS A 45 -16.21 -1.69 -9.44
N TYR A 46 -15.27 -2.40 -10.05
CA TYR A 46 -14.27 -1.78 -10.92
C TYR A 46 -14.87 -1.51 -12.30
N LEU A 47 -15.00 -0.22 -12.66
CA LEU A 47 -15.55 0.20 -13.95
C LEU A 47 -14.46 0.41 -15.02
N GLY A 48 -13.21 0.11 -14.70
CA GLY A 48 -12.09 0.27 -15.62
C GLY A 48 -11.26 1.55 -15.37
N LYS A 49 -10.43 1.85 -16.36
CA LYS A 49 -9.47 2.96 -16.35
C LYS A 49 -9.96 3.98 -17.39
N GLN A 50 -10.33 5.18 -16.96
CA GLN A 50 -10.65 6.24 -17.93
C GLN A 50 -9.33 6.82 -18.43
N GLU A 51 -9.09 6.69 -19.72
CA GLU A 51 -7.90 7.22 -20.38
C GLU A 51 -8.12 8.72 -20.64
N ASN A 52 -7.81 9.55 -19.65
CA ASN A 52 -7.66 10.98 -19.90
C ASN A 52 -6.25 11.21 -20.44
N SER A 53 -6.18 11.91 -21.57
CA SER A 53 -5.02 12.15 -22.43
C SER A 53 -3.82 12.85 -21.79
N ASP A 54 -3.87 13.19 -20.50
CA ASP A 54 -2.77 13.81 -19.78
C ASP A 54 -2.50 13.10 -18.44
N ARG A 55 -1.53 12.18 -18.49
CA ARG A 55 -0.65 11.73 -17.39
C ARG A 55 -1.24 11.15 -16.10
N SER A 56 -2.56 11.04 -15.92
CA SER A 56 -3.12 10.40 -14.73
C SER A 56 -4.29 9.50 -15.08
N ALA A 57 -4.04 8.20 -15.03
CA ALA A 57 -5.09 7.23 -15.12
C ALA A 57 -5.82 7.08 -13.79
N SER A 58 -6.96 7.74 -13.66
CA SER A 58 -7.87 7.52 -12.54
C SER A 58 -8.61 6.19 -12.75
N LYS A 59 -8.55 5.32 -11.74
CA LYS A 59 -9.37 4.12 -11.68
C LYS A 59 -10.79 4.53 -11.27
N PHE A 60 -11.79 4.14 -12.05
CA PHE A 60 -13.18 4.43 -11.74
C PHE A 60 -13.78 3.26 -10.96
N TYR A 61 -14.34 3.58 -9.80
CA TYR A 61 -15.01 2.63 -8.92
C TYR A 61 -16.44 3.09 -8.68
N HIS A 62 -17.39 2.18 -8.83
CA HIS A 62 -18.76 2.41 -8.40
C HIS A 62 -18.92 1.86 -6.98
N VAL A 63 -19.24 2.73 -6.02
CA VAL A 63 -19.48 2.31 -4.63
C VAL A 63 -20.89 1.73 -4.55
N VAL A 64 -20.97 0.44 -4.24
CA VAL A 64 -22.24 -0.29 -4.08
C VAL A 64 -22.78 -0.09 -2.68
N ASP A 65 -21.92 -0.25 -1.68
CA ASP A 65 -22.32 -0.19 -0.29
C ASP A 65 -21.13 0.21 0.60
N GLN A 66 -21.44 0.83 1.75
CA GLN A 66 -20.48 1.12 2.79
C GLN A 66 -20.52 0.00 3.82
N VAL A 67 -19.41 -0.74 3.93
CA VAL A 67 -19.33 -1.90 4.83
C VAL A 67 -18.64 -1.47 6.13
N GLY A 68 -18.96 -2.16 7.22
CA GLY A 68 -18.17 -2.07 8.45
C GLY A 68 -16.68 -2.35 8.15
N LEU A 69 -15.79 -1.70 8.88
CA LEU A 69 -14.34 -1.82 8.66
C LEU A 69 -13.93 -3.31 8.67
N ASP A 70 -13.36 -3.77 7.56
CA ASP A 70 -12.89 -5.15 7.43
C ASP A 70 -11.60 -5.32 8.25
N LYS A 71 -11.77 -5.61 9.54
CA LYS A 71 -10.66 -5.75 10.51
C LYS A 71 -9.66 -6.82 10.08
N ARG A 72 -10.12 -7.89 9.43
CA ARG A 72 -9.23 -8.96 8.97
C ARG A 72 -8.32 -8.44 7.87
N HIS A 73 -8.87 -7.81 6.85
CA HIS A 73 -8.10 -7.22 5.77
C HIS A 73 -7.15 -6.11 6.27
N VAL A 74 -7.63 -5.24 7.16
CA VAL A 74 -6.81 -4.20 7.80
C VAL A 74 -5.64 -4.80 8.58
N SER A 75 -5.88 -5.85 9.39
CA SER A 75 -4.84 -6.51 10.16
C SER A 75 -3.79 -7.21 9.29
N GLN A 76 -4.18 -7.76 8.14
CA GLN A 76 -3.26 -8.37 7.19
C GLN A 76 -2.32 -7.34 6.55
N ILE A 77 -2.87 -6.18 6.16
CA ILE A 77 -2.07 -5.08 5.60
C ILE A 77 -1.05 -4.59 6.65
N TYR A 78 -1.49 -4.35 7.88
CA TYR A 78 -0.57 -3.94 8.95
C TYR A 78 0.42 -5.02 9.32
N GLY A 79 -0.01 -6.29 9.39
CA GLY A 79 0.85 -7.42 9.73
C GLY A 79 1.96 -7.60 8.70
N LEU A 80 1.66 -7.46 7.42
CA LEU A 80 2.67 -7.53 6.36
C LEU A 80 3.63 -6.34 6.41
N HIS A 81 3.11 -5.13 6.66
CA HIS A 81 3.96 -3.95 6.90
C HIS A 81 4.88 -4.16 8.11
N LEU A 82 4.36 -4.62 9.24
CA LEU A 82 5.11 -4.88 10.46
C LEU A 82 6.16 -5.97 10.27
N LEU A 83 5.79 -7.09 9.63
CA LEU A 83 6.71 -8.19 9.33
C LEU A 83 7.88 -7.71 8.47
N THR A 84 7.60 -6.88 7.48
CA THR A 84 8.65 -6.27 6.66
C THR A 84 9.60 -5.43 7.52
N TRP A 85 9.06 -4.55 8.38
CA TRP A 85 9.88 -3.76 9.29
C TRP A 85 10.71 -4.64 10.23
N ILE A 86 10.15 -5.73 10.76
CA ILE A 86 10.86 -6.68 11.61
C ILE A 86 12.03 -7.32 10.86
N ILE A 87 11.79 -7.90 9.68
CA ILE A 87 12.84 -8.51 8.86
C ILE A 87 13.93 -7.47 8.55
N PHE A 88 13.53 -6.24 8.23
CA PHE A 88 14.44 -5.14 7.93
C PHE A 88 15.32 -4.75 9.14
N PHE A 89 14.74 -4.54 10.33
CA PHE A 89 15.54 -4.25 11.53
C PHE A 89 16.43 -5.42 11.91
N LEU A 90 15.95 -6.66 11.76
CA LEU A 90 16.74 -7.85 12.02
C LEU A 90 17.98 -7.90 11.10
N LEU A 91 17.84 -7.52 9.82
CA LEU A 91 18.97 -7.37 8.90
C LEU A 91 19.95 -6.26 9.30
N LEU A 92 19.48 -5.17 9.91
CA LEU A 92 20.36 -4.12 10.46
C LEU A 92 21.11 -4.56 11.73
N PHE A 93 20.50 -5.45 12.52
CA PHE A 93 21.09 -5.97 13.75
C PHE A 93 22.03 -7.16 13.52
N PHE A 94 22.02 -7.80 12.33
CA PHE A 94 23.05 -8.77 11.94
C PHE A 94 24.36 -8.02 11.69
N PRO A 95 25.32 -8.03 12.62
CA PRO A 95 26.55 -7.28 12.48
C PRO A 95 27.46 -8.07 11.55
N GLY A 96 27.47 -7.71 10.27
CA GLY A 96 28.48 -8.15 9.32
C GLY A 96 29.75 -7.34 9.50
N THR A 97 30.63 -7.83 10.36
CA THR A 97 32.03 -7.46 10.51
C THR A 97 32.71 -7.04 9.19
N THR A 98 33.24 -5.82 9.09
CA THR A 98 34.49 -5.37 8.40
C THR A 98 34.43 -3.89 7.98
N SER A 99 35.54 -3.15 8.15
CA SER A 99 35.93 -1.80 7.66
C SER A 99 34.87 -0.68 7.44
N ASP A 100 35.23 0.57 7.79
CA ASP A 100 34.40 1.79 7.70
C ASP A 100 33.67 2.04 6.36
N THR A 101 34.15 1.46 5.26
CA THR A 101 33.50 1.52 3.94
C THR A 101 32.29 0.58 3.81
N ALA A 102 32.30 -0.60 4.43
CA ALA A 102 31.21 -1.57 4.30
C ALA A 102 29.97 -1.16 5.12
N SER A 103 30.17 -0.57 6.31
CA SER A 103 29.08 -0.02 7.12
C SER A 103 28.40 1.17 6.42
N THR A 104 29.18 2.02 5.77
CA THR A 104 28.67 3.16 5.00
C THR A 104 27.87 2.69 3.78
N MET A 105 28.39 1.72 3.03
CA MET A 105 27.67 1.12 1.89
C MET A 105 26.36 0.46 2.34
N ALA A 106 26.39 -0.31 3.43
CA ALA A 106 25.18 -0.92 3.99
C ALA A 106 24.13 0.14 4.35
N THR A 107 24.53 1.27 4.94
CA THR A 107 23.62 2.37 5.28
C THR A 107 22.98 3.01 4.04
N ILE A 108 23.75 3.20 2.96
CA ILE A 108 23.23 3.76 1.70
C ILE A 108 22.25 2.79 1.03
N PHE A 109 22.59 1.51 0.92
CA PHE A 109 21.68 0.49 0.40
C PHE A 109 20.40 0.38 1.25
N THR A 110 20.51 0.59 2.55
CA THR A 110 19.39 0.64 3.49
C THR A 110 18.45 1.80 3.18
N ILE A 111 18.97 3.02 3.01
CA ILE A 111 18.16 4.19 2.65
C ILE A 111 17.49 3.97 1.29
N MET A 112 18.21 3.44 0.31
CA MET A 112 17.65 3.13 -1.00
C MET A 112 16.55 2.07 -0.94
N ALA A 113 16.73 1.02 -0.13
CA ALA A 113 15.72 -0.01 0.07
C ALA A 113 14.46 0.53 0.76
N ILE A 114 14.60 1.43 1.76
CA ILE A 114 13.46 2.12 2.39
C ILE A 114 12.71 2.96 1.35
N VAL A 115 13.41 3.79 0.59
CA VAL A 115 12.81 4.65 -0.44
C VAL A 115 12.12 3.80 -1.51
N PHE A 116 12.77 2.74 -1.97
CA PHE A 116 12.21 1.80 -2.94
C PHE A 116 10.97 1.08 -2.40
N TRP A 117 11.01 0.63 -1.14
CA TRP A 117 9.89 -0.07 -0.50
C TRP A 117 8.66 0.82 -0.34
N ILE A 118 8.86 2.07 0.10
CA ILE A 118 7.80 3.08 0.24
C ILE A 118 7.10 3.32 -1.11
N TRP A 119 7.82 3.26 -2.22
CA TRP A 119 7.26 3.55 -3.54
C TRP A 119 6.63 2.33 -4.24
N ILE A 120 7.20 1.15 -4.08
CA ILE A 120 6.81 -0.03 -4.89
C ILE A 120 5.79 -0.91 -4.21
N VAL A 121 5.93 -1.10 -2.90
CA VAL A 121 5.04 -2.02 -2.18
C VAL A 121 3.59 -1.58 -2.24
N PRO A 122 3.28 -0.27 -2.17
CA PRO A 122 1.90 0.15 -2.34
C PRO A 122 1.30 -0.16 -3.73
N ASP A 123 2.11 -0.11 -4.78
CA ASP A 123 1.64 -0.31 -6.15
C ASP A 123 1.68 -1.78 -6.59
N VAL A 124 2.50 -2.62 -5.96
CA VAL A 124 2.59 -4.06 -6.26
C VAL A 124 1.61 -4.88 -5.42
N LEU A 125 1.57 -4.66 -4.09
CA LEU A 125 0.72 -5.47 -3.21
C LEU A 125 -0.75 -5.09 -3.25
N TYR A 126 -1.05 -3.82 -3.53
CA TYR A 126 -2.43 -3.32 -3.43
C TYR A 126 -3.09 -3.07 -4.79
N LYS A 127 -2.50 -3.57 -5.88
CA LYS A 127 -3.23 -3.71 -7.14
C LYS A 127 -4.37 -4.71 -6.91
N ALA A 128 -5.59 -4.18 -6.85
CA ALA A 128 -6.79 -4.95 -7.12
C ALA A 128 -6.59 -5.60 -8.51
N LYS A 129 -6.25 -6.90 -8.53
CA LYS A 129 -6.31 -7.74 -9.72
C LYS A 129 -7.75 -7.96 -10.16
#